data_AF-A0A1S2W5I3-F1
#
_entry.id   AF-A0A1S2W5I3-F1
#
_cell.length_a   1.000
_cell.length_b   1.000
_cell.length_c   1.000
_cell.angle_alpha   90.00
_cell.angle_beta   90.00
_cell.angle_gamma   90.00
#
_symmetry.space_group_name_H-M   'P 1'
#
loop_
_entity.id
_entity.type
_entity.pdbx_description
1 polymer ?
#
loop_
_entity_poly.entity_id
_entity_poly.type
_entity_poly.pdbx_seq_one_letter_code
_entity_poly.pdbx_strand_id
1 'polypeptide(L)'
;MGPHEIIEAMMLFAVVIPIIVLGMKLKTKSRGRVLMFSLAGVICIAYGAYLMIYPYYLDQRSASNAEQVEMYLEKTYPGERWTTMTVPYWEEQYKHLNPYKIDVVFGNEPDAVYTYTVNDKGNVELVGFSTKNDKDNFRHLEEKRVINRKNSPA
;
A
#
# COMPACT_ATOMS: atom_id res chain seq x y z
N MET A 1 -17.67 2.47 -0.32
CA MET A 1 -16.78 3.37 0.46
C MET A 1 -16.26 2.61 1.66
N GLY A 2 -14.93 2.51 1.81
CA GLY A 2 -14.32 1.77 2.91
C GLY A 2 -14.49 2.49 4.26
N PRO A 3 -14.48 1.77 5.40
CA PRO A 3 -14.56 2.40 6.72
C PRO A 3 -13.49 3.47 6.96
N HIS A 4 -12.30 3.29 6.38
CA HIS A 4 -11.19 4.24 6.49
C HIS A 4 -11.46 5.55 5.74
N GLU A 5 -12.10 5.50 4.56
CA GLU A 5 -12.49 6.68 3.77
C GLU A 5 -13.51 7.54 4.54
N ILE A 6 -14.43 6.88 5.25
CA ILE A 6 -15.42 7.56 6.11
C ILE A 6 -14.73 8.25 7.29
N ILE A 7 -13.80 7.56 7.96
CA ILE A 7 -13.04 8.13 9.08
C ILE A 7 -12.20 9.33 8.62
N GLU A 8 -11.55 9.23 7.46
CA GLU A 8 -10.75 10.32 6.89
C GLU A 8 -11.60 11.54 6.52
N ALA A 9 -12.76 11.32 5.88
CA ALA A 9 -13.72 12.38 5.60
C ALA A 9 -14.26 13.02 6.89
N MET A 10 -14.56 12.22 7.93
CA MET A 10 -14.98 12.73 9.23
C MET A 10 -13.90 13.60 9.88
N MET A 11 -12.62 13.22 9.78
CA MET A 11 -11.51 14.05 10.28
C MET A 11 -11.40 15.37 9.52
N LEU A 12 -11.55 15.35 8.19
CA LEU A 12 -11.57 16.58 7.38
C LEU A 12 -12.69 17.52 7.85
N PHE A 13 -13.91 17.00 7.98
CA PHE A 13 -15.05 17.80 8.46
C PHE A 13 -14.84 18.31 9.87
N ALA A 14 -14.24 17.51 10.77
CA ALA A 14 -13.91 17.93 12.12
C ALA A 14 -12.92 19.10 12.16
N VAL A 15 -12.06 19.27 11.15
CA VAL A 15 -11.14 20.41 11.03
C VAL A 15 -11.79 21.60 10.33
N VAL A 16 -12.51 21.36 9.23
CA VAL A 16 -13.07 22.42 8.39
C VAL A 16 -14.28 23.11 9.03
N ILE A 17 -15.16 22.36 9.71
CA ILE A 17 -16.37 22.91 10.32
C ILE A 17 -16.04 23.96 11.41
N PRO A 18 -15.12 23.72 12.36
CA PRO A 18 -14.72 24.74 13.33
C PRO A 18 -14.16 26.00 12.70
N ILE A 19 -13.35 25.88 11.64
CA ILE A 19 -12.79 27.05 10.91
C ILE A 19 -13.93 27.89 10.31
N ILE A 20 -14.92 27.23 9.70
CA ILE A 20 -16.11 27.90 9.16
C ILE A 20 -16.91 28.57 10.28
N VAL A 21 -17.19 27.87 11.39
CA VAL A 21 -17.96 28.40 12.52
C VAL A 21 -17.27 29.59 13.18
N LEU A 22 -15.95 29.52 13.41
CA LEU A 22 -15.15 30.62 13.93
C LEU A 22 -15.13 31.80 12.94
N GLY A 23 -15.03 31.51 11.64
CA GLY A 23 -15.16 32.51 10.56
C GLY A 23 -16.52 33.22 10.55
N MET A 24 -17.62 32.52 10.86
CA MET A 24 -18.94 33.13 10.96
C MET A 24 -19.11 34.01 12.21
N LYS A 25 -18.47 33.66 13.33
CA LYS A 25 -18.54 34.44 14.58
C LYS A 25 -17.73 35.74 14.53
N LEU A 26 -16.81 35.90 13.58
CA LEU A 26 -16.09 37.16 13.38
C LEU A 26 -17.02 38.24 12.78
N LYS A 27 -17.08 39.42 13.43
CA LYS A 27 -17.89 40.55 12.94
C LYS A 27 -17.47 40.97 11.51
N THR A 28 -18.49 41.02 10.67
CA THR A 28 -18.67 41.14 9.20
C THR A 28 -17.68 41.94 8.32
N LYS A 29 -16.65 42.61 8.83
CA LYS A 29 -15.75 43.44 7.98
C LYS A 29 -14.27 43.36 8.35
N SER A 30 -13.80 42.25 8.91
CA SER A 30 -12.38 42.05 9.18
C SER A 30 -11.74 41.17 8.10
N ARG A 31 -10.55 41.56 7.63
CA ARG A 31 -9.69 40.75 6.73
C ARG A 31 -9.54 39.30 7.24
N GLY A 32 -9.69 39.07 8.56
CA GLY A 32 -9.67 37.75 9.19
C GLY A 32 -10.78 36.80 8.75
N ARG A 33 -11.98 37.28 8.42
CA ARG A 33 -13.07 36.42 7.92
C ARG A 33 -12.76 35.87 6.53
N VAL A 34 -12.22 36.73 5.65
CA VAL A 34 -11.79 36.33 4.31
C VAL A 34 -10.64 35.32 4.41
N LEU A 35 -9.67 35.56 5.31
CA LEU A 35 -8.55 34.65 5.57
C LEU A 35 -9.00 33.25 6.04
N MET A 36 -9.98 33.17 6.96
CA MET A 36 -10.47 31.87 7.44
C MET A 36 -11.21 31.09 6.35
N PHE A 37 -12.04 31.76 5.54
CA PHE A 37 -12.72 31.09 4.43
C PHE A 37 -11.76 30.72 3.30
N SER A 38 -10.77 31.56 2.99
CA SER A 38 -9.73 31.21 2.02
C SER A 38 -8.92 30.01 2.51
N LEU A 39 -8.59 29.95 3.80
CA LEU A 39 -7.88 28.81 4.38
C LEU A 39 -8.70 27.52 4.29
N ALA A 40 -9.98 27.56 4.66
CA ALA A 40 -10.89 26.42 4.51
C ALA A 40 -11.00 25.98 3.05
N GLY A 41 -11.14 26.92 2.11
CA GLY A 41 -11.17 26.64 0.68
C GLY A 41 -9.88 25.97 0.18
N VAL A 42 -8.71 26.47 0.60
CA VAL A 42 -7.41 25.87 0.24
C VAL A 42 -7.30 24.44 0.78
N ILE A 43 -7.73 24.19 2.02
CA ILE A 43 -7.74 22.84 2.60
C ILE A 43 -8.64 21.90 1.79
N CYS A 44 -9.84 22.34 1.43
CA CYS A 44 -10.75 21.55 0.59
C CYS A 44 -10.18 21.25 -0.79
N ILE A 45 -9.55 22.23 -1.45
CA ILE A 45 -8.91 22.05 -2.75
C ILE A 45 -7.73 21.09 -2.65
N ALA A 46 -6.87 21.26 -1.64
CA ALA A 46 -5.73 20.38 -1.42
C ALA A 46 -6.16 18.93 -1.17
N TYR A 47 -7.21 18.73 -0.37
CA TYR A 47 -7.78 17.40 -0.14
C TYR A 47 -8.42 16.80 -1.40
N GLY A 48 -9.18 17.60 -2.16
CA GLY A 48 -9.73 17.16 -3.44
C GLY A 48 -8.65 16.74 -4.45
N ALA A 49 -7.53 17.49 -4.51
CA ALA A 49 -6.38 17.13 -5.32
C ALA A 49 -5.71 15.84 -4.82
N TYR A 50 -5.56 15.68 -3.49
CA TYR A 50 -5.03 14.45 -2.90
C TYR A 50 -5.85 13.22 -3.29
N LEU A 51 -7.18 13.28 -3.20
CA LEU A 51 -8.07 12.18 -3.59
C LEU A 51 -7.94 11.78 -5.06
N MET A 52 -7.63 12.73 -5.96
CA MET A 52 -7.40 12.44 -7.38
C MET A 52 -6.01 11.89 -7.67
N ILE A 53 -4.98 12.37 -6.97
CA ILE A 53 -3.58 12.02 -7.23
C ILE A 53 -3.19 10.70 -6.55
N TYR A 54 -3.70 10.46 -5.34
CA TYR A 54 -3.39 9.29 -4.54
C TYR A 54 -3.57 7.94 -5.27
N PRO A 55 -4.70 7.67 -5.96
CA PRO A 55 -4.86 6.38 -6.66
C PRO A 55 -3.81 6.17 -7.75
N TYR A 56 -3.45 7.23 -8.47
CA TYR A 56 -2.42 7.16 -9.52
C TYR A 56 -1.03 6.88 -8.95
N TYR A 57 -0.68 7.53 -7.83
CA TYR A 57 0.58 7.26 -7.15
C TYR A 57 0.66 5.83 -6.62
N LEU A 58 -0.45 5.30 -6.08
CA LEU A 58 -0.53 3.94 -5.56
C LEU A 58 -0.30 2.90 -6.66
N ASP A 59 -0.92 3.10 -7.82
CA ASP A 59 -0.82 2.21 -8.97
C ASP A 59 0.62 2.14 -9.51
N GLN A 60 1.25 3.30 -9.71
CA GLN A 60 2.66 3.36 -10.12
C GLN A 60 3.59 2.65 -9.15
N ARG A 61 3.39 2.86 -7.84
CA ARG A 61 4.24 2.22 -6.82
C ARG A 61 4.01 0.71 -6.74
N SER A 62 2.77 0.25 -6.91
CA SER A 62 2.46 -1.18 -6.97
C SER A 62 3.10 -1.85 -8.20
N ALA A 63 2.97 -1.23 -9.38
CA ALA A 63 3.59 -1.72 -10.61
C ALA A 63 5.13 -1.77 -10.51
N SER A 64 5.75 -0.71 -9.99
CA SER A 64 7.21 -0.69 -9.79
C SER A 64 7.68 -1.75 -8.78
N ASN A 65 6.91 -2.02 -7.74
CA ASN A 65 7.23 -3.10 -6.82
C ASN A 65 7.09 -4.48 -7.48
N ALA A 66 6.07 -4.68 -8.31
CA ALA A 66 5.86 -5.93 -9.04
C ALA A 66 7.05 -6.24 -9.97
N GLU A 67 7.50 -5.24 -10.74
CA GLU A 67 8.67 -5.36 -11.61
C GLU A 67 9.95 -5.71 -10.82
N GLN A 68 10.16 -5.09 -9.65
CA GLN A 68 11.30 -5.41 -8.78
C GLN A 68 11.25 -6.82 -8.23
N VAL A 69 10.07 -7.31 -7.84
CA VAL A 69 9.88 -8.69 -7.41
C VAL A 69 10.14 -9.65 -8.56
N GLU A 70 9.65 -9.37 -9.77
CA GLU A 70 9.90 -10.20 -10.95
C GLU A 70 11.40 -10.29 -11.27
N MET A 71 12.11 -9.16 -11.32
CA MET A 71 13.57 -9.15 -11.50
C MET A 71 14.31 -9.93 -10.41
N TYR A 72 13.85 -9.84 -9.16
CA TYR A 72 14.42 -10.61 -8.05
C TYR A 72 14.21 -12.11 -8.23
N LEU A 73 13.01 -12.52 -8.65
CA LEU A 73 12.66 -13.93 -8.87
C LEU A 73 13.45 -14.53 -10.04
N GLU A 74 13.58 -13.80 -11.16
CA GLU A 74 14.39 -14.22 -12.31
C GLU A 74 15.85 -14.47 -11.93
N LYS A 75 16.41 -13.60 -11.08
CA LYS A 75 17.79 -13.72 -10.62
C LYS A 75 17.97 -14.84 -9.60
N THR A 76 17.00 -15.03 -8.71
CA THR A 76 17.11 -15.96 -7.56
C THR A 76 16.75 -17.38 -7.95
N TYR A 77 15.73 -17.56 -8.79
CA TYR A 77 15.19 -18.85 -9.19
C TYR A 77 15.23 -19.02 -10.72
N PRO A 78 16.43 -19.03 -11.34
CA PRO A 78 16.55 -19.08 -12.78
C PRO A 78 15.95 -20.38 -13.34
N GLY A 79 15.03 -20.24 -14.30
CA GLY A 79 14.37 -21.37 -14.96
C GLY A 79 13.11 -21.89 -14.27
N GLU A 80 12.73 -21.33 -13.12
CA GLU A 80 11.42 -21.58 -12.55
C GLU A 80 10.33 -20.79 -13.28
N ARG A 81 9.10 -21.28 -13.20
CA ARG A 81 7.92 -20.56 -13.67
C ARG A 81 7.13 -20.12 -12.45
N TRP A 82 6.70 -18.88 -12.43
CA TRP A 82 5.84 -18.35 -11.38
C TRP A 82 4.71 -17.53 -11.99
N THR A 83 3.68 -17.28 -11.18
CA THR A 83 2.63 -16.32 -11.49
C THR A 83 2.61 -15.28 -10.37
N THR A 84 2.73 -14.02 -10.75
CA THR A 84 2.59 -12.87 -9.85
C THR A 84 1.12 -12.46 -9.78
N MET A 85 0.64 -12.19 -8.58
CA MET A 85 -0.69 -11.66 -8.32
C MET A 85 -0.53 -10.43 -7.44
N THR A 86 -0.98 -9.28 -7.96
CA THR A 86 -1.09 -8.05 -7.19
C THR A 86 -2.48 -7.94 -6.59
N VAL A 87 -2.58 -7.30 -5.43
CA VAL A 87 -3.86 -7.06 -4.76
C VAL A 87 -4.65 -6.02 -5.57
N PRO A 88 -5.87 -6.33 -6.07
CA PRO A 88 -6.70 -5.37 -6.77
C PRO A 88 -7.38 -4.42 -5.78
N TYR A 89 -6.59 -3.49 -5.22
CA TYR A 89 -6.98 -2.63 -4.09
C TYR A 89 -8.19 -1.72 -4.36
N TRP A 90 -8.54 -1.50 -5.63
CA TRP A 90 -9.72 -0.73 -6.05
C TRP A 90 -11.03 -1.46 -5.74
N GLU A 91 -11.01 -2.78 -5.68
CA GLU A 91 -12.18 -3.59 -5.33
C GLU A 91 -12.48 -3.50 -3.84
N GLU A 92 -13.74 -3.26 -3.48
CA GLU A 92 -14.13 -3.02 -2.08
C GLU A 92 -13.71 -4.14 -1.12
N GLN A 93 -13.70 -5.38 -1.59
CA GLN A 93 -13.29 -6.54 -0.80
C GLN A 93 -11.78 -6.55 -0.50
N TYR A 94 -10.93 -5.88 -1.30
CA TYR A 94 -9.47 -5.87 -1.14
C TYR A 94 -8.92 -4.56 -0.57
N LYS A 95 -9.76 -3.53 -0.33
CA LYS A 95 -9.34 -2.23 0.23
C LYS A 95 -8.62 -2.29 1.58
N HIS A 96 -8.82 -3.37 2.33
CA HIS A 96 -8.17 -3.57 3.63
C HIS A 96 -6.77 -4.20 3.52
N LEU A 97 -6.40 -4.67 2.33
CA LEU A 97 -5.14 -5.35 2.07
C LEU A 97 -4.10 -4.34 1.58
N ASN A 98 -2.83 -4.63 1.88
CA ASN A 98 -1.74 -3.75 1.51
C ASN A 98 -1.49 -3.85 -0.02
N PRO A 99 -1.67 -2.78 -0.80
CA PRO A 99 -1.51 -2.76 -2.26
C PRO A 99 -0.06 -2.99 -2.73
N TYR A 100 0.90 -2.93 -1.80
CA TYR A 100 2.32 -3.10 -2.08
C TYR A 100 2.82 -4.53 -1.86
N LYS A 101 1.93 -5.44 -1.44
CA LYS A 101 2.23 -6.87 -1.32
C LYS A 101 2.00 -7.55 -2.66
N ILE A 102 2.95 -8.40 -3.04
CA ILE A 102 2.91 -9.16 -4.27
C ILE A 102 2.91 -10.63 -3.90
N ASP A 103 1.83 -11.32 -4.26
CA ASP A 103 1.70 -12.75 -4.07
C ASP A 103 2.27 -13.49 -5.26
N VAL A 104 3.02 -14.54 -4.99
CA VAL A 104 3.77 -15.32 -5.98
C VAL A 104 3.44 -16.78 -5.78
N VAL A 105 3.00 -17.43 -6.84
CA VAL A 105 2.78 -18.88 -6.87
C VAL A 105 3.79 -19.49 -7.83
N PHE A 106 4.66 -20.35 -7.33
CA PHE A 106 5.60 -21.08 -8.17
C PHE A 106 4.91 -22.28 -8.83
N GLY A 107 5.21 -22.54 -10.10
CA GLY A 107 4.58 -23.61 -10.87
C GLY A 107 4.93 -25.02 -10.37
N ASN A 108 6.04 -25.16 -9.64
CA ASN A 108 6.42 -26.39 -8.93
C ASN A 108 5.71 -26.52 -7.56
N GLU A 109 5.14 -25.44 -7.02
CA GLU A 109 4.46 -25.38 -5.73
C GLU A 109 3.11 -24.64 -5.84
N PRO A 110 2.15 -25.15 -6.64
CA PRO A 110 0.89 -24.45 -6.89
C PRO A 110 -0.01 -24.32 -5.65
N ASP A 111 0.26 -25.10 -4.61
CA ASP A 111 -0.46 -25.08 -3.33
C ASP A 111 0.10 -24.05 -2.33
N ALA A 112 1.18 -23.35 -2.69
CA ALA A 112 1.86 -22.36 -1.86
C ALA A 112 1.78 -20.97 -2.50
N VAL A 113 1.37 -19.99 -1.70
CA VAL A 113 1.36 -18.57 -2.06
C VAL A 113 2.40 -17.87 -1.21
N TYR A 114 3.38 -17.26 -1.85
CA TYR A 114 4.47 -16.53 -1.22
C TYR A 114 4.24 -15.03 -1.35
N THR A 115 4.20 -14.32 -0.23
CA THR A 115 3.95 -12.87 -0.22
C THR A 115 5.26 -12.11 -0.07
N TYR A 116 5.60 -11.31 -1.07
CA TYR A 116 6.76 -10.43 -1.11
C TYR A 116 6.37 -8.96 -0.93
N THR A 117 7.30 -8.15 -0.40
CA THR A 117 7.22 -6.69 -0.37
C THR A 117 8.55 -6.10 -0.83
N VAL A 118 8.51 -4.85 -1.31
CA VAL A 118 9.71 -4.05 -1.55
C VAL A 118 9.82 -3.01 -0.45
N ASN A 119 10.97 -2.93 0.22
CA ASN A 119 11.22 -1.91 1.24
C ASN A 119 11.61 -0.56 0.61
N ASP A 120 11.70 0.50 1.42
CA ASP A 120 12.03 1.85 0.93
C ASP A 120 13.44 1.97 0.32
N LYS A 121 14.30 0.95 0.51
CA LYS A 121 15.64 0.87 -0.10
C LYS A 121 15.64 0.12 -1.43
N GLY A 122 14.49 -0.37 -1.89
CA GLY A 122 14.36 -1.16 -3.13
C GLY A 122 14.73 -2.64 -2.96
N ASN A 123 14.85 -3.15 -1.73
CA ASN A 123 15.13 -4.57 -1.52
C ASN A 123 13.83 -5.37 -1.42
N VAL A 124 13.81 -6.51 -2.10
CA VAL A 124 12.70 -7.47 -2.09
C VAL A 124 12.81 -8.38 -0.87
N GLU A 125 11.72 -8.49 -0.10
CA GLU A 125 11.65 -9.29 1.11
C GLU A 125 10.39 -10.17 1.10
N LEU A 126 10.57 -11.49 1.28
CA LEU A 126 9.45 -12.39 1.62
C LEU A 126 8.95 -12.08 3.04
N VAL A 127 7.69 -11.70 3.17
CA VAL A 127 7.04 -11.28 4.42
C VAL A 127 6.00 -12.27 4.93
N GLY A 128 5.59 -13.23 4.10
CA GLY A 128 4.63 -14.25 4.50
C GLY A 128 4.52 -15.35 3.47
N PHE A 129 3.85 -16.43 3.86
CA PHE A 129 3.39 -17.46 2.94
C PHE A 129 2.06 -18.02 3.46
N SER A 130 1.26 -18.57 2.56
CA SER A 130 0.06 -19.33 2.90
C SER A 130 0.00 -20.58 2.04
N THR A 131 -0.58 -21.64 2.60
CA THR A 131 -0.74 -22.91 1.88
C THR A 131 -2.11 -23.52 2.15
N LYS A 132 -2.63 -24.25 1.17
CA LYS A 132 -3.83 -25.07 1.33
C LYS A 132 -3.54 -26.43 1.95
N ASN A 133 -2.31 -26.91 1.89
CA ASN A 133 -1.90 -28.22 2.37
C ASN A 133 -0.84 -28.06 3.45
N ASP A 134 -1.05 -28.71 4.60
CA ASP A 134 -0.16 -28.72 5.77
C ASP A 134 1.14 -29.54 5.52
N LYS A 135 1.55 -29.69 4.26
CA LYS A 135 2.75 -30.44 3.88
C LYS A 135 3.95 -29.51 4.00
N ASP A 136 4.72 -29.68 5.06
CA ASP A 136 5.89 -28.89 5.47
C ASP A 136 7.08 -28.80 4.47
N ASN A 137 6.98 -29.31 3.24
CA ASN A 137 8.10 -29.35 2.29
C ASN A 137 8.03 -28.23 1.24
N PHE A 138 8.19 -26.98 1.68
CA PHE A 138 8.25 -25.80 0.82
C PHE A 138 9.70 -25.40 0.54
N ARG A 139 10.17 -25.66 -0.68
CA ARG A 139 11.59 -25.52 -1.08
C ARG A 139 12.06 -24.07 -0.95
N HIS A 140 11.21 -23.12 -1.26
CA HIS A 140 11.59 -21.71 -1.35
C HIS A 140 11.63 -21.04 0.02
N LEU A 141 10.94 -21.59 1.04
CA LEU A 141 11.14 -21.21 2.44
C LEU A 141 12.46 -21.78 2.99
N GLU A 142 12.78 -23.02 2.65
CA GLU A 142 14.02 -23.66 3.09
C GLU A 142 15.25 -22.96 2.51
N GLU A 143 15.23 -22.66 1.20
CA GLU A 143 16.33 -21.97 0.54
C GLU A 143 16.58 -20.57 1.12
N LYS A 144 15.52 -19.79 1.40
CA LYS A 144 15.66 -18.49 2.07
C LYS A 144 16.27 -18.64 3.48
N ARG A 145 15.87 -19.66 4.26
CA ARG A 145 16.47 -19.93 5.58
C ARG A 145 17.95 -20.29 5.47
N VAL A 146 18.33 -21.07 4.48
CA VAL A 146 19.73 -21.48 4.23
C VAL A 146 20.57 -20.27 3.83
N ILE A 147 20.08 -19.40 2.94
CA ILE A 147 20.76 -18.16 2.55
C ILE A 147 20.95 -17.23 3.76
N ASN A 148 19.92 -17.04 4.57
CA ASN A 148 20.01 -16.19 5.77
C ASN A 148 20.99 -16.72 6.81
N ARG A 149 21.07 -18.05 7.02
CA ARG A 149 22.08 -18.64 7.91
C ARG A 149 23.51 -18.44 7.41
N LYS A 150 23.72 -18.45 6.09
CA LYS A 150 25.04 -18.26 5.49
C LYS A 150 25.54 -16.82 5.57
N ASN A 151 24.62 -15.85 5.69
CA ASN A 151 24.92 -14.42 5.74
C ASN A 151 24.96 -13.85 7.17
N SER A 152 24.74 -14.66 8.21
CA SER A 152 24.88 -14.23 9.60
C SER A 152 26.31 -14.52 10.08
N PRO A 153 27.15 -13.50 10.35
CA PRO A 153 28.47 -13.74 10.92
C PRO A 153 28.32 -14.35 12.32
N ALA A 154 29.10 -15.40 12.57
CA ALA A 154 29.23 -16.05 13.88
C ALA A 154 29.93 -15.13 14.89
#